data_AF-A0A5K0ZIK3-F1
#
_entry.id   AF-A0A5K0ZIK3-F1
#
_cell.length_a   1.000
_cell.length_b   1.000
_cell.length_c   1.000
_cell.angle_alpha   90.00
_cell.angle_beta   90.00
_cell.angle_gamma   90.00
#
_symmetry.space_group_name_H-M   'P 1'
#
loop_
_entity.id
_entity.type
_entity.pdbx_description
1 polymer ?
#
loop_
_entity_poly.entity_id
_entity_poly.type
_entity_poly.pdbx_seq_one_letter_code
_entity_poly.pdbx_strand_id
1 'polypeptide(L)' 'VFADMEELGIRPNNSIVAMIGDAFKELGMLDKYEKLVKKYPPQIWEYRYVKGKRVRVRTEYVKEPVNLIVSEPNM' A
#
# COMPACT_ATOMS: atom_id res chain seq x y z
N VAL A 1 11.63 -4.54 12.80
CA VAL A 1 10.26 -4.93 12.35
C VAL A 1 10.24 -5.43 10.91
N PHE A 2 10.38 -4.59 9.87
CA PHE A 2 10.36 -5.09 8.48
C PHE A 2 11.53 -6.02 8.17
N ALA A 3 12.73 -5.66 8.64
CA ALA A 3 13.92 -6.52 8.52
C ALA A 3 13.68 -7.88 9.20
N ASP A 4 13.10 -7.86 10.40
CA ASP A 4 12.78 -9.06 11.17
C ASP A 4 11.73 -9.92 10.45
N MET A 5 10.73 -9.32 9.79
CA MET A 5 9.76 -10.07 8.95
C MET A 5 10.45 -10.77 7.78
N GLU A 6 11.43 -10.12 7.13
CA GLU A 6 12.23 -10.78 6.09
C GLU A 6 13.10 -11.91 6.63
N GLU A 7 13.73 -11.70 7.79
CA GLU A 7 14.60 -12.68 8.45
C GLU A 7 13.82 -13.93 8.88
N LEU A 8 12.58 -13.75 9.33
CA LEU A 8 11.66 -14.83 9.69
C LEU A 8 10.94 -15.46 8.47
N GLY A 9 11.21 -14.98 7.26
CA GLY A 9 10.55 -15.46 6.03
C GLY A 9 9.06 -15.13 5.94
N ILE A 10 8.56 -14.21 6.76
CA ILE A 10 7.14 -13.81 6.80
C ILE A 10 6.89 -12.78 5.70
N ARG A 11 5.94 -13.06 4.81
CA ARG A 11 5.58 -12.12 3.74
C ARG A 11 4.70 -10.99 4.30
N PRO A 12 5.15 -9.72 4.23
CA PRO A 12 4.33 -8.59 4.63
C PRO A 12 3.10 -8.45 3.71
N ASN A 13 2.00 -7.93 4.26
CA ASN A 13 0.79 -7.67 3.49
C ASN A 13 1.00 -6.49 2.52
N ASN A 14 0.11 -6.36 1.53
CA ASN A 14 0.25 -5.31 0.52
C ASN A 14 0.20 -3.89 1.12
N SER A 15 -0.61 -3.68 2.17
CA SER A 15 -0.74 -2.37 2.82
C SER A 15 0.59 -1.93 3.46
N ILE A 16 1.30 -2.85 4.13
CA ILE A 16 2.62 -2.61 4.71
C ILE A 16 3.64 -2.32 3.60
N VAL A 17 3.65 -3.12 2.54
CA VAL A 17 4.53 -2.90 1.38
C VAL A 17 4.28 -1.54 0.75
N ALA A 18 3.02 -1.12 0.62
CA ALA A 18 2.66 0.20 0.10
C ALA A 18 3.16 1.33 1.02
N MET A 19 2.88 1.26 2.33
CA MET A 19 3.33 2.26 3.30
C MET A 19 4.85 2.44 3.30
N ILE A 20 5.61 1.34 3.28
CA ILE A 20 7.08 1.39 3.22
C ILE A 20 7.56 1.94 1.88
N GLY A 21 6.90 1.53 0.79
CA GLY A 21 7.23 2.03 -0.55
C GLY A 21 7.05 3.54 -0.68
N ASP A 22 6.02 4.09 -0.05
CA ASP A 22 5.77 5.53 -0.06
C ASP A 22 6.75 6.28 0.85
N ALA A 23 7.06 5.75 2.04
CA ALA A 23 8.13 6.29 2.89
C ALA A 23 9.50 6.33 2.16
N PHE A 24 9.84 5.30 1.37
CA PHE A 24 11.06 5.32 0.57
C PHE A 24 11.04 6.41 -0.51
N LYS A 25 9.90 6.68 -1.14
CA LYS A 25 9.79 7.77 -2.12
C LYS A 25 9.94 9.13 -1.45
N GLU A 26 9.26 9.35 -0.32
CA GLU A 26 9.31 10.63 0.42
C GLU A 26 10.73 10.95 0.90
N LEU A 27 11.49 9.93 1.31
CA LEU A 27 12.89 10.07 1.71
C LEU A 27 13.88 10.08 0.53
N GLY A 28 13.41 9.99 -0.72
CA GLY A 28 14.26 9.96 -1.92
C GLY A 28 15.06 8.66 -2.10
N MET A 29 14.72 7.59 -1.39
CA MET A 29 15.39 6.29 -1.40
C MET A 29 14.87 5.38 -2.52
N LEU A 30 14.99 5.85 -3.77
CA LEU A 30 14.41 5.17 -4.93
C LEU A 30 15.02 3.78 -5.18
N ASP A 31 16.30 3.58 -4.85
CA ASP A 31 16.97 2.29 -4.97
C ASP A 31 16.33 1.21 -4.06
N LYS A 32 15.92 1.61 -2.85
CA LYS A 32 15.23 0.71 -1.91
C LYS A 32 13.79 0.47 -2.34
N TYR A 33 13.11 1.49 -2.86
CA TYR A 33 11.79 1.35 -3.44
C TYR A 33 11.77 0.33 -4.59
N GLU A 34 12.70 0.44 -5.53
CA GLU A 34 12.79 -0.50 -6.66
C GLU A 34 13.01 -1.93 -6.21
N LYS A 35 13.92 -2.14 -5.24
CA LYS A 35 14.16 -3.47 -4.62
C LYS A 35 12.91 -4.01 -3.95
N LEU A 36 12.18 -3.16 -3.21
CA LEU A 36 10.95 -3.53 -2.52
C LEU A 36 9.86 -3.96 -3.52
N VAL A 37 9.59 -3.16 -4.54
CA VAL A 37 8.56 -3.44 -5.57
C VAL A 37 8.92 -4.68 -6.39
N LYS A 38 10.20 -4.90 -6.67
CA LYS A 38 10.64 -6.11 -7.38
C LYS A 38 10.41 -7.37 -6.56
N LYS A 39 10.64 -7.32 -5.24
CA LYS A 39 10.44 -8.46 -4.34
C LYS A 39 8.96 -8.69 -4.00
N TYR A 40 8.23 -7.60 -3.81
CA TYR A 40 6.82 -7.59 -3.46
C TYR A 40 6.05 -6.74 -4.47
N PRO A 41 5.78 -7.30 -5.66
CA PRO A 41 5.05 -6.55 -6.66
C PRO A 41 3.66 -6.20 -6.14
N PRO A 42 3.19 -4.97 -6.39
CA PRO A 42 1.84 -4.55 -6.04
C PRO A 42 0.82 -5.55 -6.59
N GLN A 43 -0.06 -6.06 -5.73
CA GLN A 43 -1.16 -6.90 -6.20
C GLN A 43 -2.14 -6.01 -6.97
N ILE A 44 -2.28 -6.29 -8.26
CA ILE A 44 -3.11 -5.52 -9.19
C ILE A 44 -4.58 -5.96 -9.11
N TRP A 45 -4.87 -7.09 -8.46
CA TRP A 45 -6.19 -7.69 -8.44
C TRP A 45 -6.59 -8.11 -7.03
N GLU A 46 -7.80 -7.71 -6.65
CA GLU A 46 -8.42 -8.13 -5.40
C GLU A 46 -9.83 -8.66 -5.66
N TYR A 47 -10.29 -9.58 -4.83
CA TYR A 47 -11.67 -10.02 -4.86
C TYR A 47 -12.48 -9.18 -3.89
N ARG A 48 -13.53 -8.52 -4.40
CA ARG A 48 -14.50 -7.81 -3.57
C ARG A 48 -15.89 -8.37 -3.79
N TYR A 49 -16.73 -8.24 -2.78
CA TYR A 49 -18.16 -8.49 -2.93
C TYR A 49 -18.84 -7.20 -3.33
N VAL A 50 -19.46 -7.20 -4.51
CA VAL A 50 -20.27 -6.09 -5.00
C VAL A 50 -21.68 -6.63 -5.20
N LYS A 51 -22.64 -6.09 -4.45
CA LYS A 51 -24.05 -6.52 -4.48
C LYS A 51 -24.22 -8.05 -4.31
N GLY A 52 -23.51 -8.63 -3.35
CA GLY A 52 -23.55 -10.06 -3.03
C GLY A 52 -22.82 -10.98 -4.02
N LYS A 53 -22.23 -10.45 -5.11
CA LYS A 53 -21.45 -11.23 -6.08
C LYS A 53 -19.95 -11.00 -5.88
N ARG A 54 -19.16 -12.08 -5.90
CA ARG A 54 -17.69 -12.01 -5.85
C ARG A 54 -17.18 -11.58 -7.23
N VAL A 55 -16.53 -10.43 -7.28
CA VAL A 55 -15.95 -9.86 -8.51
C VAL A 55 -14.44 -9.66 -8.32
N ARG A 56 -13.67 -9.88 -9.39
CA ARG A 56 -12.25 -9.55 -9.42
C ARG A 56 -12.12 -8.09 -9.85
N VAL A 57 -11.72 -7.22 -8.93
CA VAL A 57 -11.54 -5.79 -9.18
C VAL A 57 -10.05 -5.51 -9.33
N ARG A 58 -9.70 -4.58 -10.22
CA ARG A 58 -8.33 -4.09 -10.26
C ARG A 58 -8.12 -3.25 -9.00
N THR A 59 -7.11 -3.57 -8.20
CA THR A 59 -6.65 -2.66 -7.14
C THR A 59 -6.08 -1.45 -7.85
N GLU A 60 -6.86 -0.38 -7.92
CA GLU A 60 -6.31 0.93 -8.17
C GLU A 60 -5.42 1.21 -6.96
N TYR A 61 -4.11 1.34 -7.21
CA TYR A 61 -3.24 2.03 -6.28
C TYR A 61 -3.81 3.44 -6.19
N VAL A 62 -4.68 3.68 -5.22
CA VAL A 62 -5.16 5.03 -4.91
C VAL A 62 -3.92 5.78 -4.43
N LYS A 63 -3.19 6.35 -5.38
CA LYS A 63 -2.27 7.44 -5.11
C LYS A 63 -3.15 8.67 -4.96
N GLU A 64 -3.58 8.99 -3.75
CA GLU A 64 -3.92 10.37 -3.39
C GLU A 64 -4.16 10.55 -1.87
N PRO A 65 -3.93 11.77 -1.36
CA PRO A 65 -3.22 12.01 -0.10
C PRO A 65 -4.12 12.02 1.13
N VAL A 66 -3.47 11.87 2.29
CA VAL A 66 -3.98 12.35 3.57
C VAL A 66 -4.28 13.84 3.42
N ASN A 67 -5.57 14.20 3.36
CA ASN A 67 -6.19 15.36 4.02
C ASN A 67 -7.67 15.47 3.63
N LEU A 68 -8.53 14.68 4.28
CA LEU A 68 -9.89 15.14 4.56
C LEU A 68 -9.79 16.07 5.75
N ILE A 69 -9.42 17.31 5.43
CA ILE A 69 -9.69 18.55 6.15
C ILE A 69 -10.70 18.38 7.30
N VAL A 70 -10.16 18.47 8.51
CA VAL A 70 -10.86 18.94 9.69
C VAL A 70 -11.23 20.40 9.41
N SER A 71 -12.52 20.72 9.21
CA SER A 71 -13.11 22.04 9.50
C SER A 71 -14.60 22.10 9.14
N GLU A 72 -15.45 21.55 10.00
CA GLU A 72 -16.61 22.31 10.45
C GLU A 72 -16.53 22.37 11.98
N PRO A 73 -16.33 23.57 12.54
CA PRO A 73 -17.42 24.14 13.31
C PRO A 73 -17.63 25.64 13.06
N ASN A 74 -18.91 26.03 13.03
CA ASN A 74 -19.50 27.35 13.26
C ASN A 74 -19.21 28.48 12.27
N MET A 75 -20.24 28.82 11.48
CA MET A 75 -20.83 30.16 11.49
C MET A 75 -22.36 30.05 11.47
#